data_AF-A0A8T9AEU6-F1
#
_entry.id   AF-A0A8T9AEU6-F1
#
_cell.length_a   1.000
_cell.length_b   1.000
_cell.length_c   1.000
_cell.angle_alpha   90.00
_cell.angle_beta   90.00
_cell.angle_gamma   90.00
#
_symmetry.space_group_name_H-M   'P 1'
#
loop_
_entity.id
_entity.type
_entity.pdbx_description
1 polymer ?
#
loop_
_entity_poly.entity_id
_entity_poly.type
_entity_poly.pdbx_seq_one_letter_code
_entity_poly.pdbx_strand_id
1 'polypeptide(L)'
;MAEKIQTHLILIILFFLPAYLIKIKFGWVSFNTLELLISLLFVVWAFNKEKKYPATAGPRQGGDFLISRQYLIPVILIFAGLLLSVIANKNYYIGLGAIKGWFVLPIIFGVIFYDALKKDESLLKKALLALFFSGAAVSVMGAVYKFSGLLTYDGRLRIFYDSPNQLGMFLAIPFLIGISFFALKLSLSRLLRLSFSFGFALIGLNLYSTYSYGTWVAILVSLFAIFWLKYKTFRHRVGLLILIFLAAIIIGQMKIQKLEDLENFGGRSSLDSRIMIWRSAGL
;
A
#
# COMPACT_ATOMS: atom_id res chain seq x y z
N MET A 1 -20.20 8.49 -20.82
CA MET A 1 -20.73 7.58 -19.75
C MET A 1 -19.65 6.62 -19.25
N ALA A 2 -18.91 5.96 -20.14
CA ALA A 2 -17.83 5.05 -19.80
C ALA A 2 -16.73 5.67 -18.91
N GLU A 3 -16.31 6.92 -19.16
CA GLU A 3 -15.30 7.59 -18.33
C GLU A 3 -15.72 7.73 -16.87
N LYS A 4 -16.97 8.12 -16.61
CA LYS A 4 -17.50 8.17 -15.24
C LYS A 4 -17.44 6.78 -14.61
N ILE A 5 -17.82 5.73 -15.32
CA ILE A 5 -17.77 4.35 -14.80
C ILE A 5 -16.32 3.97 -14.43
N GLN A 6 -15.35 4.26 -15.29
CA GLN A 6 -13.92 4.01 -15.01
C GLN A 6 -13.46 4.73 -13.74
N THR A 7 -13.77 6.02 -13.59
CA THR A 7 -13.44 6.77 -12.39
C THR A 7 -14.03 6.14 -11.13
N HIS A 8 -15.31 5.75 -11.16
CA HIS A 8 -15.94 5.11 -9.99
C HIS A 8 -15.30 3.76 -9.69
N LEU A 9 -14.99 2.94 -10.71
CA LEU A 9 -14.31 1.66 -10.53
C LEU A 9 -12.92 1.82 -9.91
N ILE A 10 -12.13 2.82 -10.34
CA ILE A 10 -10.83 3.14 -9.74
C ILE A 10 -11.00 3.46 -8.25
N LEU A 11 -11.95 4.31 -7.90
CA LEU A 11 -12.20 4.70 -6.51
C LEU A 11 -12.69 3.52 -5.66
N ILE A 12 -13.53 2.66 -6.22
CA ILE A 12 -14.00 1.42 -5.58
C ILE A 12 -12.82 0.48 -5.33
N ILE A 13 -11.95 0.25 -6.33
CA ILE A 13 -10.75 -0.60 -6.18
C ILE A 13 -9.86 -0.10 -5.03
N LEU A 14 -9.59 1.20 -4.99
CA LEU A 14 -8.76 1.82 -3.95
C LEU A 14 -9.43 1.74 -2.57
N PHE A 15 -10.74 1.95 -2.48
CA PHE A 15 -11.49 1.83 -1.24
C PHE A 15 -11.52 0.38 -0.73
N PHE A 16 -11.68 -0.59 -1.63
CA PHE A 16 -11.77 -2.02 -1.32
C PHE A 16 -10.42 -2.75 -1.35
N LEU A 17 -9.28 -2.04 -1.32
CA LEU A 17 -7.97 -2.68 -1.21
C LEU A 17 -7.88 -3.78 -0.14
N PRO A 18 -8.43 -3.62 1.09
CA PRO A 18 -8.40 -4.67 2.11
C PRO A 18 -9.15 -5.95 1.73
N ALA A 19 -10.10 -5.88 0.80
CA ALA A 19 -10.92 -7.02 0.37
C ALA A 19 -10.16 -8.01 -0.53
N TYR A 20 -8.88 -7.77 -0.84
CA TYR A 20 -8.02 -8.71 -1.58
C TYR A 20 -7.87 -10.08 -0.90
N LEU A 21 -8.12 -10.15 0.42
CA LEU A 21 -8.10 -11.40 1.18
C LEU A 21 -9.29 -12.30 0.85
N ILE A 22 -10.38 -11.72 0.33
CA ILE A 22 -11.57 -12.48 -0.09
C ILE A 22 -11.25 -13.15 -1.43
N LYS A 23 -11.07 -14.47 -1.40
CA LYS A 23 -10.79 -15.30 -2.57
C LYS A 23 -12.03 -16.10 -2.98
N ILE A 24 -12.31 -16.10 -4.27
CA ILE A 24 -13.37 -16.88 -4.91
C ILE A 24 -12.69 -17.88 -5.85
N LYS A 25 -13.05 -19.16 -5.74
CA LYS A 25 -12.52 -20.23 -6.59
C LYS A 25 -13.54 -20.58 -7.67
N PHE A 26 -13.12 -20.54 -8.93
CA PHE A 26 -13.88 -21.01 -10.08
C PHE A 26 -13.09 -22.14 -10.75
N GLY A 27 -13.43 -23.38 -10.41
CA GLY A 27 -12.66 -24.56 -10.84
C GLY A 27 -11.20 -24.49 -10.38
N TRP A 28 -10.29 -24.52 -11.34
CA TRP A 28 -8.84 -24.49 -11.15
C TRP A 28 -8.26 -23.08 -11.05
N VAL A 29 -9.06 -22.02 -11.11
CA VAL A 29 -8.58 -20.64 -11.00
C VAL A 29 -9.14 -19.96 -9.75
N SER A 30 -8.25 -19.43 -8.92
CA SER A 30 -8.64 -18.53 -7.83
C SER A 30 -8.57 -17.08 -8.31
N PHE A 31 -9.65 -16.34 -8.07
CA PHE A 31 -9.68 -14.89 -8.16
C PHE A 31 -9.82 -14.29 -6.77
N ASN A 32 -9.27 -13.11 -6.55
CA ASN A 32 -9.66 -12.30 -5.40
C ASN A 32 -10.53 -11.12 -5.84
N THR A 33 -11.22 -10.49 -4.88
CA THR A 33 -12.12 -9.37 -5.16
C THR A 33 -11.46 -8.25 -5.95
N LEU A 34 -10.20 -7.90 -5.64
CA LEU A 34 -9.48 -6.87 -6.41
C LEU A 34 -9.16 -7.32 -7.84
N GLU A 35 -8.80 -8.58 -8.04
CA GLU A 35 -8.53 -9.10 -9.39
C GLU A 35 -9.77 -8.99 -10.28
N LEU A 36 -10.95 -9.30 -9.74
CA LEU A 36 -12.22 -9.16 -10.45
C LEU A 36 -12.51 -7.69 -10.78
N LEU A 37 -12.35 -6.79 -9.81
CA LEU A 37 -12.59 -5.36 -10.02
C LEU A 37 -11.62 -4.74 -11.03
N ILE A 38 -10.32 -5.09 -10.97
CA ILE A 38 -9.32 -4.62 -11.93
C ILE A 38 -9.59 -5.19 -13.33
N SER A 39 -10.00 -6.47 -13.42
CA SER A 39 -10.36 -7.08 -14.71
C SER A 39 -11.58 -6.39 -15.31
N LEU A 40 -12.59 -6.06 -14.51
CA LEU A 40 -13.75 -5.29 -14.95
C LEU A 40 -13.35 -3.88 -15.40
N LEU A 41 -12.49 -3.20 -14.64
CA LEU A 41 -11.93 -1.89 -15.03
C LEU A 41 -11.20 -1.98 -16.37
N PHE A 42 -10.40 -3.03 -16.58
CA PHE A 42 -9.70 -3.25 -17.84
C PHE A 42 -10.67 -3.45 -19.02
N VAL A 43 -11.75 -4.22 -18.83
CA VAL A 43 -12.79 -4.39 -19.85
C VAL A 43 -13.45 -3.05 -20.19
N VAL A 44 -13.88 -2.29 -19.18
CA VAL A 44 -14.49 -0.95 -19.40
C VAL A 44 -13.51 0.00 -20.07
N TRP A 45 -12.22 -0.09 -19.73
CA TRP A 45 -11.16 0.69 -20.37
C TRP A 45 -10.90 0.30 -21.83
N ALA A 46 -10.81 -0.99 -22.12
CA ALA A 46 -10.54 -1.50 -23.46
C ALA A 46 -11.67 -1.17 -24.46
N PHE A 47 -12.92 -1.15 -23.99
CA PHE A 47 -14.09 -0.84 -24.83
C PHE A 47 -14.45 0.66 -24.87
N ASN A 48 -13.79 1.51 -24.09
CA ASN A 48 -14.03 2.94 -24.18
C ASN A 48 -13.40 3.49 -25.47
N LYS A 49 -14.26 3.72 -26.49
CA LYS A 49 -13.88 4.15 -27.85
C LYS A 49 -13.43 5.61 -27.95
N GLU A 50 -13.52 6.40 -26.88
CA GLU A 50 -13.03 7.77 -26.89
C GLU A 50 -11.52 7.75 -27.15
N LYS A 51 -11.15 8.30 -28.31
CA LYS A 51 -9.84 8.17 -28.98
C LYS A 51 -8.70 8.10 -27.97
N LYS A 52 -8.06 6.93 -27.89
CA LYS A 52 -6.65 6.81 -27.48
C LYS A 52 -5.91 7.91 -28.25
N TYR A 53 -5.52 8.97 -27.55
CA TYR A 53 -4.89 10.21 -28.02
C TYR A 53 -4.87 10.38 -29.55
N PRO A 54 -5.69 11.27 -30.16
CA PRO A 54 -5.64 11.48 -31.60
C PRO A 54 -4.20 11.73 -32.05
N ALA A 55 -3.74 10.91 -32.99
CA ALA A 55 -2.39 10.88 -33.55
C ALA A 55 -1.99 12.16 -34.33
N THR A 56 -2.59 13.31 -34.01
CA THR A 56 -2.42 14.59 -34.71
C THR A 56 -1.73 15.66 -33.85
N ALA A 57 -1.25 15.34 -32.65
CA ALA A 57 -0.42 16.24 -31.84
C ALA A 57 1.09 15.98 -32.07
N GLY A 58 1.57 16.28 -33.27
CA GLY A 58 3.00 16.42 -33.59
C GLY A 58 3.87 15.15 -33.52
N PRO A 59 5.01 15.11 -34.23
CA PRO A 59 5.88 13.93 -34.34
C PRO A 59 6.68 13.58 -33.06
N ARG A 60 6.21 13.96 -31.86
CA ARG A 60 6.95 13.73 -30.60
C ARG A 60 6.16 13.28 -29.37
N GLN A 61 4.84 13.07 -29.43
CA GLN A 61 4.08 12.73 -28.20
C GLN A 61 3.20 11.47 -28.27
N GLY A 62 3.19 10.76 -29.41
CA GLY A 62 2.33 9.59 -29.62
C GLY A 62 2.88 8.23 -29.19
N GLY A 63 4.11 8.14 -28.68
CA GLY A 63 4.82 6.87 -28.45
C GLY A 63 5.20 6.55 -26.99
N ASP A 64 5.12 7.53 -26.08
CA ASP A 64 5.76 7.43 -24.75
C ASP A 64 5.03 6.54 -23.74
N PHE A 65 3.94 5.89 -24.15
CA PHE A 65 3.22 4.93 -23.31
C PHE A 65 3.93 3.58 -23.23
N LEU A 66 4.77 3.27 -24.22
CA LEU A 66 5.65 2.12 -24.18
C LEU A 66 6.86 2.51 -23.33
N ILE A 67 6.91 1.98 -22.11
CA ILE A 67 8.08 1.86 -21.23
C ILE A 67 9.31 2.44 -21.91
N SER A 68 9.71 3.67 -21.55
CA SER A 68 10.92 4.29 -22.09
C SER A 68 12.01 3.21 -22.14
N ARG A 69 12.71 3.06 -23.27
CA ARG A 69 13.62 1.91 -23.52
C ARG A 69 14.56 1.64 -22.34
N GLN A 70 14.89 2.67 -21.56
CA GLN A 70 15.67 2.60 -20.31
C GLN A 70 15.09 1.69 -19.21
N TYR A 71 13.76 1.54 -19.14
CA TYR A 71 13.07 0.71 -18.14
C TYR A 71 12.71 -0.69 -18.66
N LEU A 72 12.84 -0.95 -19.96
CA LEU A 72 12.50 -2.23 -20.55
C LEU A 72 13.37 -3.36 -20.00
N ILE A 73 14.68 -3.12 -19.86
CA ILE A 73 15.63 -4.12 -19.33
C ILE A 73 15.27 -4.50 -17.88
N PRO A 74 15.11 -3.56 -16.92
CA PRO A 74 14.66 -3.90 -15.57
C PRO A 74 13.35 -4.69 -15.54
N VAL A 75 12.36 -4.30 -16.36
CA VAL A 75 11.06 -5.01 -16.42
C VAL A 75 11.25 -6.45 -16.92
N ILE A 76 12.00 -6.64 -18.00
CA ILE A 76 12.30 -7.99 -18.53
C ILE A 76 13.04 -8.83 -17.48
N LEU A 77 14.03 -8.27 -16.79
CA LEU A 77 14.77 -8.98 -15.76
C LEU A 77 13.88 -9.41 -14.59
N ILE A 78 12.95 -8.55 -14.14
CA ILE A 78 11.98 -8.89 -13.11
C ILE A 78 11.09 -10.05 -13.55
N PHE A 79 10.49 -9.96 -14.75
CA PHE A 79 9.61 -11.02 -15.24
C PHE A 79 10.36 -12.32 -15.53
N ALA A 80 11.59 -12.26 -16.04
CA ALA A 80 12.43 -13.43 -16.23
C ALA A 80 12.74 -14.11 -14.88
N GLY A 81 13.11 -13.34 -13.86
CA GLY A 81 13.34 -13.86 -12.51
C GLY A 81 12.09 -14.51 -11.89
N LEU A 82 10.92 -13.89 -12.07
CA LEU A 82 9.64 -14.46 -11.62
C LEU A 82 9.33 -15.78 -12.32
N LEU A 83 9.46 -15.84 -13.66
CA LEU A 83 9.20 -17.05 -14.42
C LEU A 83 10.17 -18.18 -14.06
N LEU A 84 11.47 -17.88 -13.95
CA LEU A 84 12.47 -18.84 -13.51
C LEU A 84 12.16 -19.36 -12.10
N SER A 85 11.72 -18.51 -11.18
CA SER A 85 11.30 -18.91 -9.84
C SER A 85 10.11 -19.88 -9.86
N VAL A 86 9.11 -19.62 -10.70
CA VAL A 86 7.96 -20.54 -10.87
C VAL A 86 8.39 -21.88 -11.44
N ILE A 87 9.26 -21.88 -12.46
CA ILE A 87 9.79 -23.10 -13.07
C ILE A 87 10.59 -23.91 -12.04
N ALA A 88 11.43 -23.25 -11.24
CA ALA A 88 12.26 -23.91 -10.22
C ALA A 88 11.41 -24.50 -9.08
N ASN A 89 10.33 -23.83 -8.66
CA ASN A 89 9.49 -24.27 -7.55
C ASN A 89 8.55 -25.45 -7.93
N LYS A 90 8.27 -25.65 -9.23
CA LYS A 90 7.29 -26.63 -9.77
C LYS A 90 5.83 -26.44 -9.31
N ASN A 91 5.56 -25.52 -8.38
CA ASN A 91 4.20 -25.14 -8.00
C ASN A 91 3.65 -24.04 -8.91
N TYR A 92 3.33 -24.42 -10.15
CA TYR A 92 2.86 -23.49 -11.18
C TYR A 92 1.59 -22.74 -10.78
N TYR A 93 0.69 -23.40 -10.04
CA TYR A 93 -0.58 -22.80 -9.65
C TYR A 93 -0.39 -21.60 -8.71
N ILE A 94 0.40 -21.76 -7.64
CA ILE A 94 0.69 -20.67 -6.70
C ILE A 94 1.57 -19.62 -7.38
N GLY A 95 2.59 -20.06 -8.12
CA GLY A 95 3.55 -19.19 -8.79
C GLY A 95 2.91 -18.25 -9.82
N LEU A 96 2.12 -18.79 -10.75
CA LEU A 96 1.41 -17.98 -11.74
C LEU A 96 0.33 -17.10 -11.10
N GLY A 97 -0.33 -17.60 -10.04
CA GLY A 97 -1.24 -16.79 -9.23
C GLY A 97 -0.57 -15.55 -8.64
N ALA A 98 0.65 -15.70 -8.10
CA ALA A 98 1.43 -14.59 -7.57
C ALA A 98 1.86 -13.59 -8.66
N ILE A 99 2.34 -14.07 -9.82
CA ILE A 99 2.70 -13.20 -10.95
C ILE A 99 1.49 -12.38 -11.41
N LYS A 100 0.34 -13.05 -11.58
CA LYS A 100 -0.92 -12.41 -11.98
C LYS A 100 -1.36 -11.34 -10.97
N GLY A 101 -1.46 -11.72 -9.69
CA GLY A 101 -2.04 -10.88 -8.65
C GLY A 101 -1.13 -9.76 -8.16
N TRP A 102 0.19 -9.98 -8.10
CA TRP A 102 1.13 -9.03 -7.51
C TRP A 102 1.84 -8.13 -8.54
N PHE A 103 1.92 -8.55 -9.79
CA PHE A 103 2.63 -7.79 -10.83
C PHE A 103 1.69 -7.39 -11.97
N VAL A 104 1.10 -8.35 -12.68
CA VAL A 104 0.36 -8.07 -13.92
C VAL A 104 -0.85 -7.16 -13.66
N LEU A 105 -1.72 -7.50 -12.72
CA LEU A 105 -2.93 -6.71 -12.45
C LEU A 105 -2.63 -5.34 -11.83
N PRO A 106 -1.70 -5.19 -10.88
CA PRO A 106 -1.27 -3.87 -10.41
C PRO A 106 -0.68 -2.99 -11.52
N ILE A 107 0.07 -3.56 -12.47
CA ILE A 107 0.57 -2.81 -13.64
C ILE A 107 -0.60 -2.35 -14.52
N ILE A 108 -1.53 -3.24 -14.85
CA ILE A 108 -2.73 -2.88 -15.63
C ILE A 108 -3.52 -1.77 -14.93
N PHE A 109 -3.74 -1.89 -13.62
CA PHE A 109 -4.40 -0.85 -12.84
C PHE A 109 -3.63 0.48 -12.90
N GLY A 110 -2.32 0.47 -12.69
CA GLY A 110 -1.48 1.67 -12.72
C GLY A 110 -1.50 2.37 -14.07
N VAL A 111 -1.48 1.60 -15.16
CA VAL A 111 -1.59 2.08 -16.54
C VAL A 111 -2.92 2.79 -16.78
N ILE A 112 -4.04 2.14 -16.42
CA ILE A 112 -5.38 2.73 -16.58
C ILE A 112 -5.57 3.94 -15.67
N PHE A 113 -5.08 3.86 -14.43
CA PHE A 113 -5.17 4.96 -13.48
C PHE A 113 -4.39 6.19 -13.96
N TYR A 114 -3.20 6.00 -14.50
CA TYR A 114 -2.39 7.08 -15.06
C TYR A 114 -3.05 7.74 -16.29
N ASP A 115 -3.62 6.94 -17.19
CA ASP A 115 -4.41 7.44 -18.32
C ASP A 115 -5.61 8.28 -17.82
N ALA A 116 -6.33 7.80 -16.81
CA ALA A 116 -7.44 8.54 -16.20
C ALA A 116 -6.98 9.84 -15.51
N LEU A 117 -5.82 9.83 -14.84
CA LEU A 117 -5.25 11.02 -14.20
C LEU A 117 -4.89 12.13 -15.19
N LYS A 118 -4.43 11.78 -16.39
CA LYS A 118 -4.15 12.77 -17.45
C LYS A 118 -5.42 13.50 -17.92
N LYS A 119 -6.58 12.89 -17.75
CA LYS A 119 -7.88 13.44 -18.17
C LYS A 119 -8.56 14.23 -17.06
N ASP A 120 -8.45 13.79 -15.81
CA ASP A 120 -9.03 14.45 -14.63
C ASP A 120 -8.01 14.56 -13.50
N GLU A 121 -7.37 15.71 -13.34
CA GLU A 121 -6.43 15.96 -12.24
C GLU A 121 -7.10 15.84 -10.86
N SER A 122 -8.40 16.13 -10.76
CA SER A 122 -9.15 15.99 -9.51
C SER A 122 -9.29 14.54 -9.05
N LEU A 123 -9.09 13.58 -9.95
CA LEU A 123 -9.09 12.16 -9.64
C LEU A 123 -8.00 11.79 -8.63
N LEU A 124 -6.83 12.44 -8.66
CA LEU A 124 -5.78 12.18 -7.68
C LEU A 124 -6.27 12.45 -6.26
N LYS A 125 -6.91 13.60 -6.05
CA LYS A 125 -7.48 13.97 -4.74
C LYS A 125 -8.56 12.98 -4.31
N LYS A 126 -9.44 12.56 -5.22
CA LYS A 126 -10.50 11.56 -4.95
C LYS A 126 -9.90 10.20 -4.60
N ALA A 127 -8.85 9.77 -5.31
CA ALA A 127 -8.14 8.51 -5.07
C ALA A 127 -7.45 8.50 -3.69
N LEU A 128 -6.79 9.59 -3.31
CA LEU A 128 -6.20 9.73 -1.98
C LEU A 128 -7.28 9.71 -0.88
N LEU A 129 -8.42 10.37 -1.10
CA LEU A 129 -9.56 10.29 -0.17
C LEU A 129 -10.12 8.87 -0.07
N ALA A 130 -10.27 8.15 -1.19
CA ALA A 130 -10.74 6.77 -1.19
C ALA A 130 -9.80 5.85 -0.38
N LEU A 131 -8.48 6.00 -0.55
CA LEU A 131 -7.48 5.29 0.25
C LEU A 131 -7.55 5.65 1.73
N PHE A 132 -7.68 6.95 2.05
CA PHE A 132 -7.82 7.41 3.42
C PHE A 132 -9.05 6.80 4.10
N PHE A 133 -10.21 6.86 3.44
CA PHE A 133 -11.45 6.31 3.99
C PHE A 133 -11.44 4.78 4.03
N SER A 134 -10.70 4.11 3.14
CA SER A 134 -10.40 2.67 3.27
C SER A 134 -9.68 2.38 4.58
N GLY A 135 -8.60 3.13 4.84
CA GLY A 135 -7.83 3.05 6.10
C GLY A 135 -8.67 3.36 7.34
N ALA A 136 -9.53 4.37 7.26
CA ALA A 136 -10.45 4.72 8.35
C ALA A 136 -11.48 3.60 8.60
N ALA A 137 -12.06 3.00 7.55
CA ALA A 137 -13.00 1.89 7.68
C ALA A 137 -12.35 0.64 8.31
N VAL A 138 -11.14 0.28 7.87
CA VAL A 138 -10.32 -0.76 8.51
C VAL A 138 -10.03 -0.39 9.97
N SER A 139 -9.83 0.90 10.25
CA SER A 139 -9.52 1.34 11.60
C SER A 139 -10.71 1.30 12.56
N VAL A 140 -11.93 1.50 12.06
CA VAL A 140 -13.16 1.25 12.83
C VAL A 140 -13.24 -0.23 13.22
N MET A 141 -12.99 -1.15 12.27
CA MET A 141 -12.88 -2.58 12.59
C MET A 141 -11.75 -2.86 13.59
N GLY A 142 -10.61 -2.18 13.47
CA GLY A 142 -9.50 -2.30 14.42
C GLY A 142 -9.87 -1.94 15.86
N ALA A 143 -10.66 -0.89 16.04
CA ALA A 143 -11.18 -0.51 17.34
C ALA A 143 -12.08 -1.62 17.91
N VAL A 144 -13.00 -2.16 17.09
CA VAL A 144 -13.89 -3.27 17.49
C VAL A 144 -13.08 -4.49 17.94
N TYR A 145 -12.07 -4.90 17.16
CA TYR A 145 -11.19 -6.02 17.51
C TYR A 145 -10.45 -5.78 18.81
N LYS A 146 -9.92 -4.56 19.01
CA LYS A 146 -9.20 -4.20 20.23
C LYS A 146 -10.10 -4.25 21.46
N PHE A 147 -11.30 -3.69 21.41
CA PHE A 147 -12.25 -3.72 22.53
C PHE A 147 -12.82 -5.13 22.78
N SER A 148 -12.88 -5.97 21.74
CA SER A 148 -13.31 -7.37 21.86
C SER A 148 -12.20 -8.31 22.36
N GLY A 149 -10.98 -7.79 22.61
CA GLY A 149 -9.83 -8.62 23.01
C GLY A 149 -9.29 -9.54 21.90
N LEU A 150 -9.69 -9.33 20.64
CA LEU A 150 -9.24 -10.10 19.47
C LEU A 150 -7.85 -9.63 19.01
N LEU A 151 -6.87 -9.81 19.90
CA LEU A 151 -5.47 -9.46 19.70
C LEU A 151 -4.65 -10.71 19.42
N THR A 152 -3.40 -10.52 18.98
CA THR A 152 -2.42 -11.62 18.96
C THR A 152 -2.04 -12.04 20.38
N TYR A 153 -1.36 -13.18 20.51
CA TYR A 153 -0.91 -13.71 21.80
C TYR A 153 -0.03 -12.71 22.60
N ASP A 154 0.68 -11.82 21.91
CA ASP A 154 1.52 -10.77 22.48
C ASP A 154 0.79 -9.41 22.62
N GLY A 155 -0.53 -9.39 22.46
CA GLY A 155 -1.38 -8.21 22.69
C GLY A 155 -1.38 -7.18 21.56
N ARG A 156 -1.01 -7.57 20.33
CA ARG A 156 -0.92 -6.66 19.17
C ARG A 156 -2.15 -6.76 18.28
N LEU A 157 -2.51 -5.65 17.65
CA LEU A 157 -3.65 -5.59 16.75
C LEU A 157 -3.26 -6.08 15.33
N ARG A 158 -3.98 -7.07 14.80
CA ARG A 158 -3.85 -7.55 13.41
C ARG A 158 -5.13 -7.52 12.56
N ILE A 159 -6.31 -7.43 13.20
CA ILE A 159 -7.63 -7.55 12.57
C ILE A 159 -7.72 -8.85 11.75
N PHE A 160 -7.94 -8.76 10.43
CA PHE A 160 -8.07 -9.89 9.50
C PHE A 160 -6.76 -10.16 8.72
N TYR A 161 -5.69 -9.42 9.00
CA TYR A 161 -4.38 -9.69 8.41
C TYR A 161 -3.66 -10.84 9.13
N ASP A 162 -2.69 -11.46 8.46
CA ASP A 162 -1.92 -12.57 9.03
C ASP A 162 -0.98 -12.09 10.14
N SER A 163 -0.56 -10.81 10.10
CA SER A 163 0.29 -10.23 11.12
C SER A 163 -0.02 -8.76 11.40
N PRO A 164 0.29 -8.26 12.62
CA PRO A 164 0.20 -6.83 12.93
C PRO A 164 1.04 -5.95 11.99
N ASN A 165 2.13 -6.50 11.46
CA ASN A 165 3.01 -5.78 10.53
C ASN A 165 2.32 -5.51 9.19
N GLN A 166 1.56 -6.48 8.66
CA GLN A 166 0.78 -6.29 7.43
C GLN A 166 -0.29 -5.21 7.60
N LEU A 167 -1.01 -5.22 8.73
CA LEU A 167 -1.96 -4.16 9.06
C LEU A 167 -1.25 -2.80 9.14
N GLY A 168 -0.08 -2.74 9.80
CA GLY A 168 0.72 -1.54 9.88
C GLY A 168 1.15 -1.02 8.51
N MET A 169 1.64 -1.89 7.62
CA MET A 169 1.99 -1.53 6.25
C MET A 169 0.80 -0.93 5.48
N PHE A 170 -0.38 -1.52 5.63
CA PHE A 170 -1.60 -0.99 5.03
C PHE A 170 -1.97 0.38 5.61
N LEU A 171 -1.99 0.54 6.94
CA LEU A 171 -2.40 1.77 7.63
C LEU A 171 -1.40 2.92 7.52
N ALA A 172 -0.12 2.65 7.22
CA ALA A 172 0.89 3.69 7.02
C ALA A 172 0.54 4.65 5.86
N ILE A 173 0.04 4.10 4.76
CA ILE A 173 -0.33 4.89 3.57
C ILE A 173 -1.47 5.88 3.89
N PRO A 174 -2.65 5.47 4.38
CA PRO A 174 -3.73 6.38 4.74
C PRO A 174 -3.33 7.31 5.89
N PHE A 175 -2.43 6.91 6.79
CA PHE A 175 -1.87 7.82 7.80
C PHE A 175 -1.05 8.96 7.17
N LEU A 176 -0.13 8.65 6.26
CA LEU A 176 0.63 9.67 5.51
C LEU A 176 -0.28 10.56 4.66
N ILE A 177 -1.33 9.99 4.06
CA ILE A 177 -2.37 10.78 3.36
C ILE A 177 -3.03 11.74 4.36
N GLY A 178 -3.41 11.27 5.55
CA GLY A 178 -3.94 12.09 6.63
C GLY A 178 -3.06 13.29 6.95
N ILE A 179 -1.76 13.05 7.20
CA ILE A 179 -0.77 14.11 7.47
C ILE A 179 -0.73 15.13 6.32
N SER A 180 -0.67 14.66 5.07
CA SER A 180 -0.58 15.56 3.92
C SER A 180 -1.82 16.45 3.77
N PHE A 181 -3.02 15.93 4.02
CA PHE A 181 -4.26 16.72 3.96
C PHE A 181 -4.32 17.78 5.06
N PHE A 182 -3.85 17.49 6.28
CA PHE A 182 -3.72 18.50 7.33
C PHE A 182 -2.67 19.56 6.99
N ALA A 183 -1.53 19.16 6.44
CA ALA A 183 -0.46 20.07 6.04
C ALA A 183 -0.87 20.99 4.88
N LEU A 184 -1.69 20.51 3.95
CA LEU A 184 -2.14 21.25 2.76
C LEU A 184 -3.35 22.16 3.00
N LYS A 185 -3.91 22.21 4.22
CA LYS A 185 -5.06 23.05 4.60
C LYS A 185 -6.22 22.99 3.58
N LEU A 186 -6.55 21.80 3.11
CA LEU A 186 -7.60 21.63 2.10
C LEU A 186 -8.95 22.17 2.60
N SER A 187 -9.66 22.88 1.72
CA SER A 187 -11.02 23.40 1.98
C SER A 187 -12.03 22.25 2.02
N LEU A 188 -12.16 21.62 3.19
CA LEU A 188 -13.17 20.61 3.47
C LEU A 188 -14.34 21.26 4.22
N SER A 189 -15.55 20.78 3.94
CA SER A 189 -16.75 21.10 4.73
C SER A 189 -16.54 20.71 6.20
N ARG A 190 -17.26 21.37 7.12
CA ARG A 190 -17.10 21.13 8.57
C ARG A 190 -17.30 19.64 8.93
N LEU A 191 -18.34 19.00 8.38
CA LEU A 191 -18.63 17.58 8.63
C LEU A 191 -17.53 16.66 8.09
N LEU A 192 -17.05 16.93 6.87
CA LEU A 192 -16.01 16.12 6.26
C LEU A 192 -14.68 16.27 7.00
N ARG A 193 -14.36 17.48 7.49
CA ARG A 193 -13.18 17.73 8.32
C ARG A 193 -13.24 16.95 9.65
N LEU A 194 -14.39 16.94 10.32
CA LEU A 194 -14.58 16.16 11.54
C LEU A 194 -14.42 14.66 11.29
N SER A 195 -15.05 14.15 10.24
CA SER A 195 -14.93 12.75 9.82
C SER A 195 -13.48 12.38 9.50
N PHE A 196 -12.76 13.29 8.83
CA PHE A 196 -11.35 13.12 8.51
C PHE A 196 -10.47 13.12 9.77
N SER A 197 -10.65 14.06 10.68
CA SER A 197 -9.92 14.11 11.95
C SER A 197 -10.16 12.86 12.80
N PHE A 198 -11.41 12.41 12.89
CA PHE A 198 -11.77 11.20 13.61
C PHE A 198 -11.12 9.96 12.97
N GLY A 199 -11.22 9.82 11.64
CA GLY A 199 -10.58 8.74 10.90
C GLY A 199 -9.05 8.73 11.08
N PHE A 200 -8.41 9.91 11.04
CA PHE A 200 -6.97 10.04 11.23
C PHE A 200 -6.53 9.63 12.64
N ALA A 201 -7.26 10.05 13.67
CA ALA A 201 -7.01 9.64 15.04
C ALA A 201 -7.15 8.13 15.21
N LEU A 202 -8.20 7.52 14.66
CA LEU A 202 -8.40 6.06 14.69
C LEU A 202 -7.28 5.29 13.97
N ILE A 203 -6.87 5.76 12.78
CA ILE A 203 -5.74 5.18 12.05
C ILE A 203 -4.48 5.22 12.91
N GLY A 204 -4.15 6.37 13.50
CA GLY A 204 -2.99 6.52 14.37
C GLY A 204 -3.03 5.61 15.60
N LEU A 205 -4.18 5.50 16.27
CA LEU A 205 -4.36 4.62 17.43
C LEU A 205 -4.18 3.14 17.08
N ASN A 206 -4.70 2.69 15.95
CA ASN A 206 -4.52 1.31 15.50
C ASN A 206 -3.10 1.04 15.04
N LEU A 207 -2.50 1.98 14.32
CA LEU A 207 -1.09 1.91 13.91
C LEU A 207 -0.19 1.73 15.13
N TYR A 208 -0.41 2.52 16.19
CA TYR A 208 0.29 2.35 17.46
C TYR A 208 0.04 0.97 18.08
N SER A 209 -1.22 0.50 18.07
CA SER A 209 -1.60 -0.81 18.61
C SER A 209 -1.04 -2.01 17.83
N THR A 210 -0.51 -1.80 16.61
CA THR A 210 0.19 -2.86 15.88
C THR A 210 1.59 -3.16 16.43
N TYR A 211 2.19 -2.21 17.17
CA TYR A 211 3.59 -2.27 17.61
C TYR A 211 4.58 -2.68 16.49
N SER A 212 4.32 -2.22 15.26
CA SER A 212 5.15 -2.51 14.08
C SER A 212 6.25 -1.46 13.90
N TYR A 213 7.46 -1.76 14.38
CA TYR A 213 8.63 -0.87 14.24
C TYR A 213 8.94 -0.53 12.78
N GLY A 214 8.93 -1.53 11.90
CA GLY A 214 9.20 -1.31 10.47
C GLY A 214 8.23 -0.32 9.83
N THR A 215 6.97 -0.35 10.27
CA THR A 215 5.94 0.61 9.82
C THR A 215 6.25 2.03 10.28
N TRP A 216 6.60 2.23 11.54
CA TRP A 216 6.96 3.55 12.06
C TRP A 216 8.24 4.10 11.42
N VAL A 217 9.27 3.26 11.25
CA VAL A 217 10.49 3.62 10.52
C VAL A 217 10.16 4.04 9.09
N ALA A 218 9.33 3.28 8.36
CA ALA A 218 8.93 3.63 7.00
C ALA A 218 8.19 4.98 6.93
N ILE A 219 7.29 5.26 7.88
CA ILE A 219 6.60 6.56 7.98
C ILE A 219 7.61 7.69 8.22
N LEU A 220 8.55 7.53 9.16
CA LEU A 220 9.56 8.54 9.45
C LEU A 220 10.48 8.81 8.26
N VAL A 221 10.96 7.76 7.60
CA VAL A 221 11.78 7.88 6.39
C VAL A 221 11.00 8.55 5.26
N SER A 222 9.72 8.23 5.09
CA SER A 222 8.85 8.85 4.08
C SER A 222 8.65 10.34 4.35
N LEU A 223 8.36 10.70 5.62
CA LEU A 223 8.26 12.10 6.02
C LEU A 223 9.60 12.82 5.82
N PHE A 224 10.72 12.21 6.21
CA PHE A 224 12.05 12.74 5.97
C PHE A 224 12.27 13.05 4.49
N ALA A 225 12.01 12.08 3.62
CA ALA A 225 12.16 12.23 2.17
C ALA A 225 11.27 13.36 1.62
N ILE A 226 10.00 13.42 2.02
CA ILE A 226 9.07 14.49 1.60
C ILE A 226 9.58 15.86 2.03
N PHE A 227 9.99 16.01 3.28
CA PHE A 227 10.51 17.27 3.78
C PHE A 227 11.84 17.65 3.13
N TRP A 228 12.74 16.69 2.93
CA TRP A 228 14.02 16.90 2.25
C TRP A 228 13.84 17.41 0.82
N LEU A 229 12.88 16.83 0.09
CA LEU A 229 12.54 17.24 -1.27
C LEU A 229 11.81 18.59 -1.33
N LYS A 230 10.93 18.87 -0.36
CA LYS A 230 10.13 20.10 -0.33
C LYS A 230 10.91 21.33 0.15
N TYR A 231 11.74 21.17 1.19
CA TYR A 231 12.45 22.28 1.82
C TYR A 231 13.94 22.24 1.46
N LYS A 232 14.34 23.16 0.56
CA LYS A 232 15.72 23.27 0.10
C LYS A 232 16.66 23.95 1.13
N THR A 233 16.11 24.72 2.08
CA THR A 233 16.90 25.52 3.03
C THR A 233 17.40 24.70 4.21
N PHE A 234 18.70 24.81 4.54
CA PHE A 234 19.41 24.05 5.57
C PHE A 234 18.76 24.12 6.97
N ARG A 235 18.20 25.28 7.36
CA ARG A 235 17.55 25.47 8.67
C ARG A 235 16.32 24.56 8.89
N HIS A 236 15.56 24.28 7.83
CA HIS A 236 14.41 23.37 7.91
C HIS A 236 14.82 21.89 7.92
N ARG A 237 16.02 21.58 7.42
CA ARG A 237 16.60 20.22 7.46
C ARG A 237 17.04 19.84 8.87
N VAL A 238 17.56 20.79 9.66
CA VAL A 238 17.95 20.56 11.06
C VAL A 238 16.73 20.30 11.95
N GLY A 239 15.67 21.11 11.83
CA GLY A 239 14.43 20.89 12.59
C GLY A 239 13.77 19.54 12.31
N LEU A 240 13.88 19.06 11.07
CA LEU A 240 13.42 17.74 10.66
C LEU A 240 14.25 16.60 11.28
N LEU A 241 15.57 16.74 11.31
CA LEU A 241 16.46 15.77 11.95
C LEU A 241 16.18 15.66 13.45
N ILE A 242 15.87 16.78 14.11
CA ILE A 242 15.46 16.80 15.53
C ILE A 242 14.10 16.08 15.70
N LEU A 243 13.13 16.33 14.83
CA LEU A 243 11.83 15.64 14.89
C LEU A 243 11.99 14.12 14.71
N ILE A 244 12.86 13.70 13.80
CA ILE A 244 13.17 12.28 13.56
C ILE A 244 13.90 11.67 14.74
N PHE A 245 14.85 12.40 15.32
CA PHE A 245 15.56 11.97 16.52
C PHE A 245 14.60 11.77 17.70
N LEU A 246 13.67 12.71 17.91
CA LEU A 246 12.63 12.59 18.94
C LEU A 246 11.68 11.42 18.66
N ALA A 247 11.27 11.23 17.41
CA ALA A 247 10.44 10.09 17.04
C ALA A 247 11.19 8.76 17.21
N ALA A 248 12.49 8.72 16.90
CA ALA A 248 13.34 7.55 17.12
C ALA A 248 13.50 7.23 18.61
N ILE A 249 13.62 8.24 19.48
CA ILE A 249 13.62 8.06 20.94
C ILE A 249 12.27 7.49 21.41
N ILE A 250 11.15 8.04 20.94
CA ILE A 250 9.81 7.56 21.30
C ILE A 250 9.61 6.10 20.85
N ILE A 251 10.08 5.76 19.66
CA ILE A 251 10.07 4.37 19.14
C ILE A 251 11.01 3.48 19.97
N GLY A 252 12.19 3.98 20.35
CA GLY A 252 13.16 3.25 21.18
C GLY A 252 12.67 3.00 22.61
N GLN A 253 11.81 3.86 23.14
CA GLN A 253 11.16 3.67 24.44
C GLN A 253 9.99 2.69 24.41
N MET A 254 9.43 2.39 23.23
CA MET A 254 8.43 1.33 23.09
C MET A 254 9.12 -0.04 23.18
N LYS A 255 9.22 -0.57 24.40
CA LYS A 255 9.74 -1.89 24.81
C LYS A 255 11.18 -2.20 24.36
N ILE A 256 12.11 -1.78 25.20
CA ILE A 256 13.54 -2.15 25.26
C ILE A 256 13.76 -3.69 25.18
N GLN A 257 12.77 -4.50 25.54
CA GLN A 257 12.78 -5.97 25.43
C GLN A 257 13.17 -6.51 24.04
N LYS A 258 12.79 -5.85 22.93
CA LYS A 258 13.18 -6.33 21.59
C LYS A 258 14.64 -6.04 21.24
N LEU A 259 15.21 -4.99 21.82
CA LEU A 259 16.64 -4.68 21.72
C LEU A 259 17.42 -5.66 22.61
N GLU A 260 16.92 -5.97 23.81
CA GLU A 260 17.45 -7.03 24.67
C GLU A 260 17.37 -8.41 23.99
N ASP A 261 16.31 -8.74 23.26
CA ASP A 261 16.19 -9.99 22.50
C ASP A 261 17.19 -10.08 21.32
N LEU A 262 17.53 -8.93 20.71
CA LEU A 262 18.56 -8.83 19.66
C LEU A 262 19.97 -8.94 20.23
N GLU A 263 20.21 -8.32 21.38
CA GLU A 263 21.51 -8.31 22.06
C GLU A 263 21.81 -9.66 22.70
N ASN A 264 20.80 -10.34 23.25
CA ASN A 264 20.98 -11.64 23.90
C ASN A 264 20.95 -12.85 22.94
N PHE A 265 20.72 -12.66 21.63
CA PHE A 265 20.42 -13.76 20.68
C PHE A 265 19.48 -14.80 21.32
N GLY A 266 18.53 -14.33 22.13
CA GLY A 266 17.68 -15.20 22.92
C GLY A 266 16.74 -15.94 21.99
N GLY A 267 16.55 -17.25 22.20
CA GLY A 267 15.86 -18.20 21.32
C GLY A 267 14.37 -17.93 21.00
N ARG A 268 13.91 -16.69 21.06
CA ARG A 268 12.61 -16.18 20.63
C ARG A 268 12.70 -15.04 19.60
N SER A 269 13.87 -14.80 19.00
CA SER A 269 14.00 -13.85 17.90
C SER A 269 13.22 -14.31 16.66
N SER A 270 12.66 -13.36 15.91
CA SER A 270 12.04 -13.64 14.61
C SER A 270 13.03 -14.23 13.59
N LEU A 271 14.33 -13.96 13.79
CA LEU A 271 15.42 -14.51 13.00
C LEU A 271 15.61 -15.99 13.34
N ASP A 272 15.58 -16.36 14.62
CA ASP A 272 15.65 -17.76 15.07
C ASP A 272 14.44 -18.56 14.62
N SER A 273 13.24 -17.98 14.66
CA SER A 273 12.04 -18.64 14.12
C SER A 273 12.19 -18.92 12.62
N ARG A 274 12.76 -17.98 11.85
CA ARG A 274 13.00 -18.19 10.40
C ARG A 274 14.11 -19.21 10.15
N ILE A 275 15.19 -19.18 10.93
CA ILE A 275 16.26 -20.18 10.87
C ILE A 275 15.72 -21.56 11.25
N MET A 276 14.86 -21.65 12.27
CA MET A 276 14.22 -22.89 12.70
C MET A 276 13.29 -23.43 11.62
N ILE A 277 12.42 -22.60 11.03
CA ILE A 277 11.57 -23.00 9.90
C ILE A 277 12.45 -23.49 8.74
N TRP A 278 13.49 -22.75 8.38
CA TRP A 278 14.41 -23.14 7.31
C TRP A 278 15.13 -24.47 7.60
N ARG A 279 15.63 -24.66 8.82
CA ARG A 279 16.24 -25.93 9.27
C ARG A 279 15.24 -27.08 9.27
N SER A 280 13.99 -26.83 9.68
CA SER A 280 12.94 -27.85 9.74
C SER A 280 12.35 -28.19 8.37
N ALA A 281 12.42 -27.28 7.40
CA ALA A 281 11.99 -27.51 6.03
C ALA A 281 13.09 -28.15 5.16
N GLY A 282 14.32 -28.24 5.68
CA GLY A 282 15.51 -28.76 5.00
C GLY A 282 15.88 -30.21 5.33
N LEU A 283 14.96 -31.00 5.90
CA LEU A 283 15.08 -32.45 6.09
C LEU A 283 13.87 -33.16 5.49
#